data_AF-A0A5K1K4D7-F1
#
_entry.id   AF-A0A5K1K4D7-F1
#
_cell.length_a   1.000
_cell.length_b   1.000
_cell.length_c   1.000
_cell.angle_alpha   90.00
_cell.angle_beta   90.00
_cell.angle_gamma   90.00
#
_symmetry.space_group_name_H-M   'P 1'
#
loop_
_entity.id
_entity.type
_entity.pdbx_description
1 polymer ?
#
loop_
_entity_poly.entity_id
_entity_poly.type
_entity_poly.pdbx_seq_one_letter_code
_entity_poly.pdbx_strand_id
1 'polypeptide(L)'
;MKNMKGLLFGGAPLNKGIGDMLARQGISLITAYGSTELGGASNGIGSEPGMDWEYFSVNSVINTHMRPVEDGTYELLVLATSKCPPRVFNDKVDGVDAYATNDLLERHPTRPGLWKIYGRIDDQIMLSNGEKTNPGPLEFIITKDPHVRGCLIFGRGKFQNGVLVEPTPEEQFDPKDERALEQYRNKI
;
A
#
# COMPACT_ATOMS: atom_id res chain seq x y z
N MET A 1 22.79 -6.44 11.55
CA MET A 1 21.46 -6.33 12.17
C MET A 1 21.41 -6.58 13.69
N LYS A 2 22.36 -7.30 14.33
CA LYS A 2 22.29 -7.70 15.76
C LYS A 2 22.16 -6.57 16.81
N ASN A 3 22.33 -5.30 16.45
CA ASN A 3 22.18 -4.14 17.35
C ASN A 3 21.05 -3.18 16.95
N MET A 4 20.29 -3.46 15.89
CA MET A 4 19.23 -2.56 15.40
C MET A 4 17.96 -2.77 16.22
N LYS A 5 17.53 -1.71 16.93
CA LYS A 5 16.37 -1.75 17.82
C LYS A 5 15.05 -1.38 17.14
N GLY A 6 15.11 -0.67 16.01
CA GLY A 6 13.92 -0.30 15.25
C GLY A 6 14.27 0.24 13.87
N LEU A 7 13.27 0.26 13.00
CA LEU A 7 13.36 0.70 11.62
C LEU A 7 12.11 1.50 11.29
N LEU A 8 12.31 2.73 10.79
CA LEU A 8 11.25 3.57 10.23
C LEU A 8 11.22 3.35 8.73
N PHE A 9 10.05 3.07 8.16
CA PHE A 9 9.86 2.95 6.72
C PHE A 9 8.62 3.74 6.28
N GLY A 10 8.61 4.23 5.06
CA GLY A 10 7.53 5.06 4.54
C GLY A 10 7.69 5.30 3.04
N GLY A 11 6.75 6.05 2.45
CA GLY A 11 6.68 6.30 1.02
C GLY A 11 6.07 5.14 0.22
N ALA A 12 6.30 3.89 0.63
CA ALA A 12 5.64 2.71 0.09
C ALA A 12 5.45 1.64 1.18
N PRO A 13 4.49 0.70 1.03
CA PRO A 13 4.36 -0.44 1.92
C PRO A 13 5.63 -1.30 1.95
N LEU A 14 6.05 -1.74 3.13
CA LEU A 14 7.12 -2.73 3.26
C LEU A 14 6.59 -4.12 2.88
N ASN A 15 7.43 -4.93 2.22
CA ASN A 15 7.10 -6.31 1.91
C ASN A 15 6.68 -7.08 3.18
N LYS A 16 5.49 -7.68 3.18
CA LYS A 16 4.95 -8.37 4.36
C LYS A 16 5.84 -9.50 4.90
N GLY A 17 6.43 -10.31 4.01
CA GLY A 17 7.31 -11.40 4.42
C GLY A 17 8.56 -10.88 5.12
N ILE A 18 9.15 -9.80 4.60
CA ILE A 18 10.30 -9.12 5.20
C ILE A 18 9.92 -8.45 6.53
N GLY A 19 8.81 -7.72 6.56
CA GLY A 19 8.32 -7.07 7.78
C GLY A 19 8.01 -8.09 8.88
N ASP A 20 7.29 -9.16 8.58
CA ASP A 20 6.99 -10.24 9.52
C ASP A 20 8.27 -10.93 10.03
N MET A 21 9.26 -11.15 9.16
CA MET A 21 10.56 -11.69 9.56
C MET A 21 11.27 -10.76 10.56
N LEU A 22 11.37 -9.47 10.24
CA LEU A 22 12.06 -8.48 11.09
C LEU A 22 11.32 -8.29 12.43
N ALA A 23 9.99 -8.19 12.41
CA ALA A 23 9.17 -8.08 13.60
C ALA A 23 9.34 -9.30 14.53
N ARG A 24 9.39 -10.53 13.99
CA ARG A 24 9.67 -11.75 14.76
C ARG A 24 11.06 -11.78 15.39
N GLN A 25 12.02 -11.05 14.83
CA GLN A 25 13.35 -10.88 15.42
C GLN A 25 13.39 -9.80 16.52
N GLY A 26 12.24 -9.20 16.86
CA GLY A 26 12.13 -8.16 17.88
C GLY A 26 12.53 -6.76 17.39
N ILE A 27 12.63 -6.56 16.07
CA ILE A 27 12.91 -5.24 15.51
C ILE A 27 11.60 -4.44 15.47
N SER A 28 11.59 -3.27 16.09
CA SER A 28 10.44 -2.39 16.10
C SER A 28 10.29 -1.66 14.76
N LEU A 29 9.32 -2.10 13.97
CA LEU A 29 9.02 -1.55 12.66
C LEU A 29 7.96 -0.43 12.78
N ILE A 30 8.31 0.78 12.37
CA ILE A 30 7.45 1.96 12.47
C ILE A 30 7.03 2.38 11.07
N THR A 31 5.72 2.37 10.82
CA THR A 31 5.11 2.88 9.58
C THR A 31 5.05 4.40 9.62
N ALA A 32 5.81 5.06 8.74
CA ALA A 32 5.74 6.48 8.46
C ALA A 32 4.80 6.72 7.27
N TYR A 33 3.55 7.07 7.56
CA TYR A 33 2.56 7.47 6.58
C TYR A 33 2.54 9.00 6.43
N GLY A 34 2.42 9.46 5.19
CA GLY A 34 2.34 10.86 4.82
C GLY A 34 2.40 11.06 3.31
N SER A 35 2.20 12.30 2.87
CA SER A 35 2.35 12.71 1.47
C SER A 35 3.02 14.07 1.39
N THR A 36 3.33 14.55 0.19
CA THR A 36 3.87 15.91 -0.01
C THR A 36 2.83 16.98 0.39
N GLU A 37 1.56 16.73 0.13
CA GLU A 37 0.43 17.64 0.38
C GLU A 37 0.03 17.69 1.86
N LEU A 38 0.30 16.62 2.61
CA LEU A 38 -0.09 16.44 4.01
C LEU A 38 1.09 16.55 5.00
N GLY A 39 2.32 16.31 4.53
CA GLY A 39 3.46 16.03 5.40
C GLY A 39 3.32 14.67 6.10
N GLY A 40 4.12 14.47 7.16
CA GLY A 40 4.03 13.25 7.99
C GLY A 40 2.74 13.23 8.82
N ALA A 41 1.97 12.16 8.69
CA ALA A 41 0.62 12.07 9.25
C ALA A 41 0.39 10.89 10.21
N SER A 42 1.28 9.90 10.24
CA SER A 42 1.19 8.79 11.21
C SER A 42 1.82 9.12 12.55
N ASN A 43 1.22 8.60 13.61
CA ASN A 43 1.93 8.17 14.81
C ASN A 43 2.21 6.66 14.71
N GLY A 44 3.43 6.24 15.05
CA GLY A 44 3.78 4.82 15.18
C GLY A 44 3.06 4.13 16.35
N ILE A 45 2.97 2.81 16.32
CA ILE A 45 2.42 2.00 17.42
C ILE A 45 3.52 1.77 18.47
N GLY A 46 3.83 2.82 19.22
CA GLY A 46 4.77 2.77 20.34
C GLY A 46 6.15 2.20 19.97
N SER A 47 6.89 1.73 20.99
CA SER A 47 8.24 1.19 20.82
C SER A 47 8.26 -0.29 20.46
N GLU A 48 7.16 -1.03 20.56
CA GLU A 48 7.10 -2.49 20.35
C GLU A 48 5.80 -2.90 19.62
N PRO A 49 5.69 -2.59 18.31
CA PRO A 49 4.48 -2.89 17.54
C PRO A 49 4.25 -4.38 17.29
N GLY A 50 5.30 -5.21 17.41
CA GLY A 50 5.21 -6.66 17.17
C GLY A 50 4.67 -6.97 15.76
N MET A 51 3.69 -7.87 15.69
CA MET A 51 3.05 -8.25 14.42
C MET A 51 2.06 -7.21 13.89
N ASP A 52 1.71 -6.20 14.67
CA ASP A 52 0.85 -5.09 14.23
C ASP A 52 1.66 -4.01 13.50
N TRP A 53 2.89 -4.32 13.05
CA TRP A 53 3.82 -3.36 12.45
C TRP A 53 3.29 -2.63 11.21
N GLU A 54 2.34 -3.23 10.48
CA GLU A 54 1.68 -2.64 9.30
C GLU A 54 0.71 -1.51 9.67
N TYR A 55 0.31 -1.44 10.94
CA TYR A 55 -0.69 -0.50 11.40
C TYR A 55 -0.06 0.78 11.97
N PHE A 56 -0.82 1.87 11.88
CA PHE A 56 -0.49 3.17 12.44
C PHE A 56 -1.78 3.86 12.91
N SER A 57 -1.64 4.91 13.70
CA SER A 57 -2.74 5.84 13.98
C SER A 57 -2.47 7.16 13.28
N VAL A 58 -3.51 7.87 12.86
CA VAL A 58 -3.34 9.22 12.32
C VAL A 58 -3.05 10.19 13.47
N ASN A 59 -2.12 11.12 13.26
CA ASN A 59 -1.78 12.14 14.25
C ASN A 59 -3.02 12.95 14.62
N SER A 60 -3.29 13.09 15.92
CA SER A 60 -4.47 13.78 16.45
C SER A 60 -4.54 15.27 16.11
N VAL A 61 -3.43 15.88 15.67
CA VAL A 61 -3.42 17.27 15.16
C VAL A 61 -4.09 17.37 13.79
N ILE A 62 -4.14 16.27 13.04
CA ILE A 62 -4.76 16.18 11.73
C ILE A 62 -6.23 15.80 11.93
N ASN A 63 -7.13 16.67 11.46
CA ASN A 63 -8.55 16.36 11.46
C ASN A 63 -8.87 15.46 10.26
N THR A 64 -9.38 14.26 10.52
CA THR A 64 -9.60 13.26 9.48
C THR A 64 -11.06 12.83 9.41
N HIS A 65 -11.50 12.50 8.20
CA HIS A 65 -12.77 11.87 7.94
C HIS A 65 -12.51 10.58 7.17
N MET A 66 -12.97 9.45 7.72
CA MET A 66 -12.81 8.13 7.12
C MET A 66 -14.08 7.82 6.31
N ARG A 67 -14.04 8.06 5.01
CA ARG A 67 -15.18 7.83 4.12
C ARG A 67 -15.28 6.34 3.76
N PRO A 68 -16.36 5.63 4.11
CA PRO A 68 -16.51 4.21 3.78
C PRO A 68 -16.53 3.95 2.27
N VAL A 69 -15.97 2.82 1.83
CA VAL A 69 -15.95 2.33 0.44
C VAL A 69 -16.53 0.91 0.38
N GLU A 70 -16.90 0.42 -0.81
CA GLU A 70 -17.73 -0.79 -1.04
C GLU A 70 -17.14 -2.12 -0.49
N ASP A 71 -15.86 -2.17 -0.09
CA ASP A 71 -15.19 -3.41 0.36
C ASP A 71 -14.78 -3.42 1.84
N GLY A 72 -15.43 -2.61 2.68
CA GLY A 72 -15.08 -2.48 4.10
C GLY A 72 -13.77 -1.71 4.35
N THR A 73 -13.24 -1.08 3.31
CA THR A 73 -12.13 -0.13 3.39
C THR A 73 -12.65 1.30 3.54
N TYR A 74 -11.76 2.20 3.92
CA TYR A 74 -12.08 3.61 4.15
C TYR A 74 -11.10 4.49 3.41
N GLU A 75 -11.60 5.45 2.66
CA GLU A 75 -10.78 6.52 2.11
C GLU A 75 -10.44 7.53 3.20
N LEU A 76 -9.16 7.89 3.31
CA LEU A 76 -8.71 8.93 4.21
C LEU A 76 -8.91 10.32 3.58
N LEU A 77 -9.78 11.12 4.19
CA LEU A 77 -9.90 12.54 3.91
C LEU A 77 -9.30 13.34 5.06
N VAL A 78 -8.58 14.40 4.73
CA VAL A 78 -8.05 15.34 5.72
C VAL A 78 -8.79 16.66 5.61
N LEU A 79 -9.46 17.04 6.69
CA LEU A 79 -10.26 18.25 6.75
C LEU A 79 -9.40 19.48 7.04
N ALA A 80 -9.70 20.57 6.36
CA ALA A 80 -9.10 21.87 6.64
C ALA A 80 -9.35 22.28 8.09
N THR A 81 -8.29 22.66 8.78
CA THR A 81 -8.37 23.28 10.11
C THR A 81 -7.51 24.53 10.15
N SER A 82 -7.81 25.42 11.09
CA SER A 82 -6.97 26.61 11.32
C SER A 82 -5.56 26.29 11.83
N LYS A 83 -5.33 25.09 12.37
CA LYS A 83 -4.06 24.68 12.97
C LYS A 83 -3.16 23.93 11.99
N CYS A 84 -3.74 23.04 11.20
CA CYS A 84 -3.01 22.17 10.28
C CYS A 84 -3.86 21.98 9.00
N PRO A 85 -3.92 22.99 8.13
CA PRO A 85 -4.60 22.84 6.85
C PRO A 85 -3.75 22.01 5.88
N PRO A 86 -4.36 21.09 5.11
CA PRO A 86 -3.76 20.53 3.91
C PRO A 86 -3.24 21.61 2.95
N ARG A 87 -2.23 21.27 2.14
CA ARG A 87 -1.70 22.18 1.11
C ARG A 87 -2.55 22.22 -0.16
N VAL A 88 -3.43 21.24 -0.34
CA VAL A 88 -4.31 21.07 -1.50
C VAL A 88 -5.71 20.74 -1.00
N PHE A 89 -6.74 21.23 -1.70
CA PHE A 89 -8.14 20.87 -1.45
C PHE A 89 -8.75 20.36 -2.75
N ASN A 90 -9.37 19.19 -2.70
CA ASN A 90 -9.98 18.52 -3.85
C ASN A 90 -11.33 17.88 -3.51
N ASP A 91 -11.83 18.06 -2.28
CA ASP A 91 -13.11 17.53 -1.82
C ASP A 91 -13.73 18.42 -0.72
N LYS A 92 -14.95 18.11 -0.30
CA LYS A 92 -15.65 18.74 0.82
C LYS A 92 -16.40 17.70 1.66
N VAL A 93 -16.30 17.82 2.98
CA VAL A 93 -17.10 17.03 3.94
C VAL A 93 -17.93 17.98 4.76
N ASP A 94 -19.26 17.85 4.68
CA ASP A 94 -20.21 18.69 5.41
C ASP A 94 -19.96 20.21 5.25
N GLY A 95 -19.53 20.60 4.04
CA GLY A 95 -19.20 22.00 3.69
C GLY A 95 -17.79 22.46 4.08
N VAL A 96 -17.02 21.66 4.80
CA VAL A 96 -15.61 21.93 5.14
C VAL A 96 -14.71 21.46 4.02
N ASP A 97 -13.76 22.30 3.58
CA ASP A 97 -12.75 21.92 2.59
C ASP A 97 -11.93 20.73 3.07
N ALA A 98 -11.67 19.79 2.18
CA ALA A 98 -10.95 18.56 2.47
C ALA A 98 -9.94 18.22 1.38
N TYR A 99 -8.92 17.47 1.78
CA TYR A 99 -8.02 16.76 0.90
C TYR A 99 -8.33 15.27 0.95
N ALA A 100 -8.97 14.76 -0.10
CA ALA A 100 -9.05 13.33 -0.39
C ALA A 100 -7.68 12.83 -0.85
N THR A 101 -7.04 11.98 -0.04
CA THR A 101 -5.69 11.47 -0.34
C THR A 101 -5.69 10.39 -1.42
N ASN A 102 -6.88 9.89 -1.76
CA ASN A 102 -7.14 8.67 -2.52
C ASN A 102 -6.61 7.40 -1.84
N ASP A 103 -6.05 7.46 -0.62
CA ASP A 103 -5.56 6.26 0.05
C ASP A 103 -6.70 5.51 0.72
N LEU A 104 -6.79 4.21 0.46
CA LEU A 104 -7.69 3.28 1.10
C LEU A 104 -6.99 2.66 2.32
N LEU A 105 -7.68 2.69 3.46
CA LEU A 105 -7.22 2.13 4.72
C LEU A 105 -8.13 1.00 5.20
N GLU A 106 -7.53 0.01 5.83
CA GLU A 106 -8.23 -1.06 6.54
C GLU A 106 -8.08 -0.86 8.04
N ARG A 107 -9.20 -0.99 8.77
CA ARG A 107 -9.23 -0.87 10.23
C ARG A 107 -8.64 -2.12 10.88
N HIS A 108 -7.84 -1.95 11.93
CA HIS A 108 -7.40 -3.08 12.75
C HIS A 108 -8.60 -3.84 13.34
N PRO A 109 -8.62 -5.19 13.27
CA PRO A 109 -9.80 -5.98 13.65
C PRO A 109 -10.21 -5.83 15.12
N THR A 110 -9.25 -5.60 16.02
CA THR A 110 -9.50 -5.53 17.49
C THR A 110 -9.06 -4.24 18.18
N ARG A 111 -8.38 -3.31 17.49
CA ARG A 111 -7.73 -2.13 18.10
C ARG A 111 -8.25 -0.86 17.42
N PRO A 112 -9.25 -0.18 17.99
CA PRO A 112 -9.83 1.01 17.38
C PRO A 112 -8.79 2.12 17.17
N GLY A 113 -8.91 2.85 16.05
CA GLY A 113 -8.03 3.96 15.71
C GLY A 113 -6.72 3.56 15.02
N LEU A 114 -6.47 2.25 14.89
CA LEU A 114 -5.37 1.72 14.09
C LEU A 114 -5.83 1.35 12.68
N TRP A 115 -4.98 1.71 11.73
CA TRP A 115 -5.22 1.60 10.30
C TRP A 115 -3.98 1.06 9.63
N LYS A 116 -4.15 0.24 8.59
CA LYS A 116 -3.07 -0.11 7.65
C LYS A 116 -3.46 0.33 6.25
N ILE A 117 -2.46 0.59 5.42
CA ILE A 117 -2.67 0.97 4.02
C ILE A 117 -3.14 -0.26 3.25
N TYR A 118 -4.27 -0.14 2.55
CA TYR A 118 -4.82 -1.16 1.66
C TYR A 118 -4.43 -0.93 0.20
N GLY A 119 -4.37 0.33 -0.22
CA GLY A 119 -4.02 0.72 -1.59
C GLY A 119 -4.48 2.14 -1.89
N ARG A 120 -4.60 2.50 -3.16
CA ARG A 120 -5.13 3.80 -3.58
C ARG A 120 -6.28 3.66 -4.56
N ILE A 121 -7.20 4.62 -4.55
CA ILE A 121 -8.38 4.67 -5.44
C ILE A 121 -7.95 4.91 -6.88
N ASP A 122 -6.99 5.81 -7.09
CA ASP A 122 -6.47 6.19 -8.41
C ASP A 122 -5.58 5.12 -9.05
N ASP A 123 -5.02 4.22 -8.25
CA ASP A 123 -4.26 3.06 -8.73
C ASP A 123 -5.16 1.92 -9.26
N GLN A 124 -6.49 2.03 -9.12
CA GLN A 124 -7.41 1.00 -9.64
C GLN A 124 -7.43 0.98 -11.17
N ILE A 125 -7.13 -0.20 -11.73
CA ILE A 125 -7.25 -0.49 -13.14
C ILE A 125 -8.70 -0.86 -13.43
N MET A 126 -9.43 0.05 -14.09
CA MET A 126 -10.78 -0.24 -14.59
C MET A 126 -10.68 -0.92 -15.96
N LEU A 127 -11.19 -2.15 -16.03
CA LEU A 127 -11.31 -2.94 -17.25
C LEU A 127 -12.54 -2.51 -18.07
N SER A 128 -12.61 -2.89 -19.34
CA SER A 128 -13.71 -2.51 -20.25
C SER A 128 -15.05 -3.14 -19.88
N ASN A 129 -15.04 -4.20 -19.06
CA ASN A 129 -16.24 -4.85 -18.51
C ASN A 129 -16.72 -4.17 -17.21
N GLY A 130 -16.04 -3.13 -16.73
CA GLY A 130 -16.36 -2.42 -15.50
C GLY A 130 -15.74 -3.02 -14.23
N GLU A 131 -15.06 -4.16 -14.32
CA GLU A 131 -14.31 -4.71 -13.19
C GLU A 131 -13.15 -3.77 -12.83
N LYS A 132 -12.89 -3.64 -11.53
CA LYS A 132 -11.79 -2.82 -11.00
C LYS A 132 -10.76 -3.72 -10.35
N THR A 133 -9.51 -3.57 -10.77
CA THR A 133 -8.38 -4.32 -10.24
C THR A 133 -7.51 -3.39 -9.41
N ASN A 134 -7.22 -3.77 -8.16
CA ASN A 134 -6.18 -3.13 -7.38
C ASN A 134 -4.85 -3.85 -7.68
N PRO A 135 -3.93 -3.26 -8.47
CA PRO A 135 -2.72 -3.94 -8.93
C PRO A 135 -1.76 -4.23 -7.78
N GLY A 136 -1.65 -3.33 -6.78
CA GLY A 136 -0.64 -3.42 -5.73
C GLY A 136 -0.64 -4.76 -4.96
N PRO A 137 -1.78 -5.21 -4.39
CA PRO A 137 -1.85 -6.51 -3.72
C PRO A 137 -1.51 -7.69 -4.63
N LEU A 138 -1.91 -7.65 -5.90
CA LEU A 138 -1.67 -8.72 -6.87
C LEU A 138 -0.20 -8.78 -7.30
N GLU A 139 0.40 -7.63 -7.62
CA GLU A 139 1.83 -7.50 -7.90
C GLU A 139 2.66 -8.00 -6.72
N PHE A 140 2.25 -7.66 -5.50
CA PHE A 140 2.88 -8.12 -4.27
C PHE A 140 2.79 -9.64 -4.09
N ILE A 141 1.66 -10.26 -4.44
CA ILE A 141 1.52 -11.73 -4.39
C ILE A 141 2.45 -12.39 -5.40
N ILE A 142 2.52 -11.87 -6.62
CA ILE A 142 3.36 -12.43 -7.69
C ILE A 142 4.85 -12.30 -7.35
N THR A 143 5.28 -11.17 -6.78
CA THR A 143 6.70 -10.97 -6.35
C THR A 143 7.11 -11.82 -5.14
N LYS A 144 6.23 -12.64 -4.56
CA LYS A 144 6.63 -13.64 -3.56
C LYS A 144 7.24 -14.91 -4.19
N ASP A 145 7.02 -15.15 -5.48
CA ASP A 145 7.66 -16.28 -6.15
C ASP A 145 9.18 -16.05 -6.26
N PRO A 146 10.03 -17.03 -5.89
CA PRO A 146 11.48 -16.84 -5.86
C PRO A 146 12.12 -16.61 -7.24
N HIS A 147 11.40 -16.86 -8.33
CA HIS A 147 11.88 -16.64 -9.70
C HIS A 147 11.52 -15.24 -10.23
N VAL A 148 10.67 -14.49 -9.52
CA VAL A 148 10.20 -13.17 -9.90
C VAL A 148 10.94 -12.08 -9.13
N ARG A 149 11.63 -11.19 -9.84
CA ARG A 149 12.27 -9.99 -9.27
C ARG A 149 11.33 -8.80 -9.18
N GLY A 150 10.44 -8.65 -10.17
CA GLY A 150 9.52 -7.52 -10.26
C GLY A 150 8.25 -7.89 -11.02
N CYS A 151 7.15 -7.21 -10.70
CA CYS A 151 5.86 -7.41 -11.34
C CYS A 151 5.14 -6.07 -11.51
N LEU A 152 4.50 -5.87 -12.66
CA LEU A 152 3.62 -4.73 -12.94
C LEU A 152 2.35 -5.22 -13.63
N ILE A 153 1.19 -4.87 -13.10
CA ILE A 153 -0.10 -5.17 -13.68
C ILE A 153 -0.61 -3.94 -14.45
N PHE A 154 -1.20 -4.18 -15.61
CA PHE A 154 -1.76 -3.16 -16.48
C PHE A 154 -3.06 -3.67 -17.12
N GLY A 155 -3.73 -2.82 -17.90
CA GLY A 155 -4.92 -3.26 -18.66
C GLY A 155 -6.11 -2.31 -18.65
N ARG A 156 -5.91 -1.03 -18.32
CA ARG A 156 -7.02 -0.05 -18.29
C ARG A 156 -7.77 -0.03 -19.63
N GLY A 157 -9.09 -0.20 -19.56
CA GLY A 157 -9.97 -0.25 -20.75
C GLY A 157 -9.79 -1.49 -21.62
N LYS A 158 -9.10 -2.53 -21.14
CA LYS A 158 -9.02 -3.86 -21.77
C LYS A 158 -9.97 -4.82 -21.07
N PHE A 159 -10.29 -5.93 -21.72
CA PHE A 159 -11.22 -6.92 -21.17
C PHE A 159 -10.62 -7.70 -19.98
N GLN A 160 -9.30 -7.82 -19.93
CA GLN A 160 -8.55 -8.50 -18.88
C GLN A 160 -7.29 -7.70 -18.52
N ASN A 161 -6.77 -7.94 -17.31
CA ASN A 161 -5.46 -7.45 -16.92
C ASN A 161 -4.34 -8.15 -17.72
N GLY A 162 -3.30 -7.40 -18.03
CA GLY A 162 -2.00 -7.92 -18.42
C GLY A 162 -1.02 -7.82 -17.26
N VAL A 163 0.03 -8.64 -17.30
CA VAL A 163 1.12 -8.61 -16.33
C VAL A 163 2.46 -8.56 -17.06
N LEU A 164 3.35 -7.69 -16.61
CA LEU A 164 4.77 -7.70 -16.95
C LEU A 164 5.52 -8.29 -15.77
N VAL A 165 6.33 -9.31 -16.04
CA VAL A 165 7.13 -10.00 -15.03
C VAL A 165 8.60 -9.81 -15.39
N GLU A 166 9.38 -9.41 -14.40
CA GLU A 166 10.82 -9.30 -14.48
C GLU A 166 11.46 -10.51 -13.78
N PRO A 167 12.10 -11.44 -14.52
CA PRO A 167 12.76 -12.59 -13.91
C PRO A 167 13.95 -12.18 -13.02
N THR A 168 14.28 -13.05 -12.06
CA THR A 168 15.59 -12.98 -11.38
C THR A 168 16.72 -13.17 -12.39
N PRO A 169 17.95 -12.69 -12.10
CA PRO A 169 19.09 -12.84 -13.00
C PRO A 169 19.34 -14.28 -13.47
N GLU A 170 19.09 -15.27 -12.61
CA GLU A 170 19.28 -16.70 -12.89
C GLU A 170 18.21 -17.28 -13.83
N GLU A 171 17.05 -16.62 -13.91
CA GLU A 171 15.89 -17.06 -14.69
C GLU A 171 15.73 -16.25 -15.99
N GLN A 172 16.73 -15.45 -16.37
CA GLN A 172 16.67 -14.68 -17.62
C GLN A 172 16.81 -15.58 -18.85
N PHE A 173 15.98 -15.30 -19.85
CA PHE A 173 15.98 -15.94 -21.16
C PHE A 173 15.75 -14.88 -22.25
N ASP A 174 16.00 -15.21 -23.52
CA ASP A 174 15.63 -14.34 -24.64
C ASP A 174 14.10 -14.28 -24.73
N PRO A 175 13.44 -13.12 -24.55
CA PRO A 175 11.98 -13.01 -24.61
C PRO A 175 11.39 -13.42 -25.97
N LYS A 176 12.20 -13.54 -27.03
CA LYS A 176 11.79 -14.03 -28.34
C LYS A 176 11.78 -15.56 -28.44
N ASP A 177 12.37 -16.27 -27.48
CA ASP A 177 12.25 -17.73 -27.37
C ASP A 177 10.90 -18.07 -26.73
N GLU A 178 9.91 -18.36 -27.57
CA GLU A 178 8.55 -18.68 -27.14
C GLU A 178 8.48 -19.91 -26.22
N ARG A 179 9.39 -20.88 -26.40
CA ARG A 179 9.42 -22.09 -25.58
C ARG A 179 9.96 -21.78 -24.19
N ALA A 180 11.04 -21.01 -24.09
CA ALA A 180 11.56 -20.54 -22.80
C ALA A 180 10.55 -19.65 -22.07
N LEU A 181 9.86 -18.77 -22.81
CA LEU A 181 8.79 -17.93 -22.27
C LEU A 181 7.64 -18.77 -21.68
N GLU A 182 7.17 -19.77 -22.41
CA GLU A 182 6.10 -20.66 -21.93
C GLU A 182 6.54 -21.46 -20.69
N GLN A 183 7.78 -21.96 -20.68
CA GLN A 183 8.34 -22.67 -19.53
C GLN A 183 8.42 -21.78 -18.29
N TYR A 184 8.92 -20.56 -18.45
CA TYR A 184 8.99 -19.59 -17.35
C TYR A 184 7.60 -19.20 -16.85
N ARG A 185 6.65 -18.90 -17.76
CA ARG A 185 5.27 -18.57 -17.40
C ARG A 185 4.61 -19.68 -16.58
N ASN A 186 4.83 -20.95 -16.94
CA ASN A 186 4.20 -22.09 -16.24
C ASN A 186 4.90 -22.44 -14.92
N LYS A 187 6.08 -21.85 -14.65
CA LYS A 187 6.86 -22.08 -13.44
C LYS A 187 6.47 -21.13 -12.30
N ILE A 188 5.94 -19.96 -12.63
CA ILE A 188 5.54 -18.90 -11.70
C ILE A 188 4.03 -18.87 -11.46
#